data_AF-K1XW81-F1
#
_entry.id   AF-K1XW81-F1
#
_cell.length_a   1.000
_cell.length_b   1.000
_cell.length_c   1.000
_cell.angle_alpha   90.00
_cell.angle_beta   90.00
_cell.angle_gamma   90.00
#
_symmetry.space_group_name_H-M   'P 1'
#
loop_
_entity.id
_entity.type
_entity.pdbx_description
1 polymer ?
#
loop_
_entity_poly.entity_id
_entity_poly.type
_entity_poly.pdbx_seq_one_letter_code
_entity_poly.pdbx_strand_id
1 'polypeptide(L)' 'MQCRNHPDREALAVCQKNETGFCRACCECMNIDHCCECTGPRLYCKFRTQCMIWEMSRDRRKKSVDRPEK' A
#
# COMPACT_ATOMS: atom_id res chain seq x y z
N MET A 1 3.36 -11.02 -10.63
CA MET A 1 2.20 -11.06 -9.69
C MET A 1 1.20 -9.99 -10.11
N GLN A 2 -0.09 -10.27 -10.04
CA GLN A 2 -1.16 -9.31 -10.39
C GLN A 2 -1.71 -8.62 -9.14
N CYS A 3 -2.35 -7.48 -9.33
CA CYS A 3 -3.00 -6.79 -8.23
C CYS A 3 -4.21 -7.58 -7.73
N ARG A 4 -4.34 -7.75 -6.40
CA ARG A 4 -5.49 -8.44 -5.80
C ARG A 4 -6.84 -7.80 -6.14
N ASN A 5 -6.87 -6.47 -6.30
CA ASN A 5 -8.10 -5.73 -6.64
C ASN A 5 -8.26 -5.50 -8.14
N HIS A 6 -7.19 -5.68 -8.92
CA HIS A 6 -7.20 -5.48 -10.37
C HIS A 6 -6.46 -6.64 -11.04
N PRO A 7 -7.16 -7.71 -11.45
CA PRO A 7 -6.53 -8.83 -12.15
C PRO A 7 -5.92 -8.39 -13.49
N ASP A 8 -6.44 -7.31 -14.08
CA ASP A 8 -5.94 -6.74 -15.33
C ASP A 8 -4.62 -5.95 -15.18
N ARG A 9 -4.22 -5.62 -13.94
CA ARG A 9 -3.02 -4.80 -13.69
C ARG A 9 -1.90 -5.57 -13.01
N GLU A 10 -0.68 -5.28 -13.44
CA GLU A 10 0.53 -5.76 -12.78
C GLU A 10 0.68 -5.16 -11.38
N ALA A 11 1.14 -6.00 -10.44
CA ALA A 11 1.46 -5.54 -9.10
C ALA A 11 2.82 -4.84 -9.12
N LEU A 12 2.84 -3.55 -8.78
CA LEU A 12 4.07 -2.78 -8.59
C LEU A 12 4.64 -2.97 -7.19
N ALA A 13 3.77 -3.20 -6.20
CA ALA A 13 4.18 -3.40 -4.83
C ALA A 13 3.62 -4.73 -4.32
N VAL A 14 4.52 -5.58 -3.82
CA VAL A 14 4.16 -6.91 -3.30
C VAL A 14 4.50 -6.99 -1.83
N CYS A 15 3.55 -7.45 -1.03
CA CYS A 15 3.78 -7.73 0.38
C CYS A 15 4.48 -9.07 0.49
N GLN A 16 5.73 -9.13 0.97
CA GLN A 16 6.39 -10.44 1.16
C GLN A 16 5.78 -11.28 2.30
N LYS A 17 5.02 -10.68 3.21
CA LYS A 17 4.41 -11.39 4.35
C LYS A 17 3.11 -12.13 3.96
N ASN A 18 2.28 -11.47 3.14
CA ASN A 18 0.98 -12.01 2.73
C ASN A 18 0.97 -12.39 1.24
N GLU A 19 2.09 -12.22 0.54
CA GLU A 19 2.27 -12.43 -0.91
C GLU A 19 1.23 -11.69 -1.77
N THR A 20 0.67 -10.61 -1.24
CA THR A 20 -0.35 -9.81 -1.91
C THR A 20 0.29 -8.72 -2.77
N GLY A 21 -0.05 -8.70 -4.05
CA GLY A 21 0.33 -7.63 -4.98
C GLY A 21 -0.71 -6.51 -5.07
N PHE A 22 -0.25 -5.27 -5.19
CA PHE A 22 -1.06 -4.10 -5.48
C PHE A 22 -0.51 -3.31 -6.66
N CYS A 23 -1.40 -2.80 -7.51
CA CYS A 23 -1.04 -1.96 -8.64
C CYS A 23 -0.83 -0.50 -8.21
N ARG A 24 -0.27 0.31 -9.11
CA ARG A 24 -0.04 1.75 -8.89
C ARG A 24 -1.29 2.48 -8.42
N ALA A 25 -2.44 2.22 -9.05
CA ALA A 25 -3.70 2.86 -8.70
C ALA A 25 -4.14 2.52 -7.27
N CYS A 26 -4.00 1.27 -6.81
CA CYS A 26 -4.23 0.91 -5.42
C CYS A 26 -3.17 1.55 -4.49
N CYS A 27 -1.96 1.78 -4.95
CA CYS A 27 -0.93 2.48 -4.20
C CYS A 27 -1.08 4.01 -4.20
N GLU A 28 -1.87 4.58 -5.10
CA GLU A 28 -2.10 6.02 -5.23
C GLU A 28 -3.50 6.43 -4.76
N CYS A 29 -4.49 5.52 -4.68
CA CYS A 29 -5.82 5.91 -4.25
C CYS A 29 -5.85 6.26 -2.74
N MET A 30 -6.73 7.20 -2.41
CA MET A 30 -6.98 7.68 -1.05
C MET A 30 -8.07 6.89 -0.32
N ASN A 31 -8.71 5.92 -1.01
CA ASN A 31 -9.84 5.17 -0.46
C ASN A 31 -9.34 3.96 0.33
N ILE A 32 -9.20 4.13 1.64
CA ILE A 32 -8.51 3.20 2.56
C ILE A 32 -9.04 1.75 2.45
N ASP A 33 -10.34 1.55 2.29
CA ASP A 33 -10.95 0.21 2.21
C ASP A 33 -10.61 -0.59 0.94
N HIS A 34 -10.28 0.09 -0.16
CA HIS A 34 -10.00 -0.54 -1.46
C HIS A 34 -8.55 -0.39 -1.90
N CYS A 35 -7.72 0.28 -1.10
CA CYS A 35 -6.36 0.61 -1.47
C CYS A 35 -5.30 -0.28 -0.80
N CYS A 36 -4.06 -0.11 -1.28
CA CYS A 36 -2.84 -0.73 -0.75
C CYS A 36 -2.67 -0.32 0.72
N GLU A 37 -3.25 -1.09 1.63
CA GLU A 37 -3.03 -0.98 3.06
C GLU A 37 -2.30 -2.24 3.58
N CYS A 38 -1.28 -2.00 4.40
CA CYS A 38 -0.65 -3.06 5.17
C CYS A 38 -1.57 -3.41 6.35
N THR A 39 -2.42 -4.43 6.20
CA THR A 39 -3.32 -4.96 7.23
C THR A 39 -2.61 -5.72 8.36
N GLY A 40 -1.28 -5.86 8.30
CA GLY A 40 -0.51 -6.52 9.35
C GLY A 40 -0.37 -5.66 10.60
N PRO A 41 -0.73 -6.16 11.81
CA PRO A 41 -0.50 -5.44 13.06
C PRO A 41 0.98 -5.04 13.16
N ARG A 42 1.22 -3.79 13.60
CA ARG A 42 2.52 -3.08 13.51
C ARG A 42 3.70 -3.79 14.18
N LEU A 43 3.47 -4.80 15.02
CA LEU A 43 4.46 -5.27 15.97
C LEU A 43 5.48 -6.29 15.43
N TYR A 44 5.25 -6.99 14.32
CA TYR A 44 6.16 -8.11 13.91
C TYR A 44 6.38 -8.32 12.40
N CYS A 45 6.39 -7.27 11.55
CA CYS A 45 6.76 -7.46 10.14
C CYS A 45 8.27 -7.29 9.94
N LYS A 46 9.01 -8.40 9.78
CA LYS A 46 10.48 -8.38 9.52
C LYS A 46 10.88 -7.69 8.22
N PHE A 47 9.99 -7.66 7.24
CA PHE A 47 10.24 -7.07 5.91
C PHE A 47 9.83 -5.60 5.82
N ARG A 48 9.53 -4.93 6.93
CA ARG A 48 8.93 -3.58 6.92
C ARG A 48 9.81 -2.52 6.26
N THR A 49 11.12 -2.64 6.41
CA THR A 49 12.11 -1.80 5.72
C THR A 49 12.19 -2.05 4.22
N GLN A 50 11.81 -3.24 3.75
CA GLN A 50 11.79 -3.61 2.32
C GLN A 50 10.36 -3.61 1.73
N CYS A 51 9.34 -3.34 2.55
CA CYS A 51 7.95 -3.43 2.15
C CYS A 51 7.48 -2.14 1.49
N MET A 52 7.41 -2.15 0.15
CA MET A 52 6.94 -0.99 -0.63
C MET A 52 5.51 -0.57 -0.28
N ILE A 53 4.63 -1.52 0.06
CA ILE A 53 3.25 -1.24 0.49
C ILE A 53 3.23 -0.42 1.79
N TRP A 54 4.12 -0.73 2.72
CA TRP A 54 4.26 0.01 3.96
C TRP A 54 4.82 1.40 3.72
N GLU A 55 5.90 1.53 2.95
CA GLU A 55 6.48 2.82 2.56
C GLU A 55 5.44 3.71 1.88
N MET A 56 4.70 3.19 0.89
CA MET A 56 3.66 3.94 0.19
C MET A 56 2.44 4.27 1.05
N SER A 57 2.05 3.41 1.99
CA SER A 57 1.01 3.75 2.97
C SER A 57 1.48 4.83 3.95
N ARG A 58 2.75 4.80 4.38
CA ARG A 58 3.35 5.81 5.26
C ARG A 58 3.44 7.17 4.57
N ASP A 59 3.90 7.19 3.32
CA ASP A 59 3.98 8.42 2.51
C ASP A 59 2.60 9.06 2.31
N ARG A 60 1.57 8.26 1.98
CA ARG A 60 0.19 8.74 1.85
C ARG A 60 -0.35 9.35 3.14
N ARG A 61 -0.19 8.68 4.29
CA ARG A 61 -0.61 9.21 5.60
C ARG A 61 0.07 10.54 5.93
N LYS A 62 1.32 10.74 5.48
CA LYS A 62 2.06 11.98 5.66
C LYS A 62 1.56 13.08 4.72
N LYS A 63 1.29 12.76 3.45
CA LYS A 63 0.73 13.70 2.47
C LYS A 63 -0.68 14.17 2.79
N SER A 64 -1.53 13.33 3.39
CA SER A 64 -2.88 13.72 3.80
C SER A 64 -2.93 14.78 4.91
N VAL A 65 -1.82 15.02 5.62
CA VAL A 65 -1.74 16.03 6.69
C VAL A 65 -1.24 17.39 6.16
N ASP A 66 -0.62 17.44 4.99
CA ASP A 66 0.08 18.64 4.49
C ASP A 66 -0.76 19.52 3.54
N ARG A 67 -2.05 19.21 3.36
CA ARG A 67 -2.94 20.06 2.55
C ARG A 67 -4.21 20.41 3.31
N PRO A 68 -4.17 21.41 4.22
CA PRO A 68 -5.39 22.14 4.52
C PRO A 68 -5.92 22.71 3.19
N GLU A 69 -7.17 22.38 2.88
CA GLU A 69 -7.95 22.99 1.82
C GLU A 69 -7.79 24.51 1.89
N LYS A 70 -7.46 25.13 0.74
CA LYS A 70 -7.43 26.57 0.59
C LYS A 70 -8.81 27.05 0.15
#